data_AF-A0A7C5H8Y1-F1
#
_entry.id   AF-A0A7C5H8Y1-F1
#
_cell.length_a   1.000
_cell.length_b   1.000
_cell.length_c   1.000
_cell.angle_alpha   90.00
_cell.angle_beta   90.00
_cell.angle_gamma   90.00
#
_symmetry.space_group_name_H-M   'P 1'
#
loop_
_entity.id
_entity.type
_entity.pdbx_description
1 polymer ?
#
loop_
_entity_poly.entity_id
_entity_poly.type
_entity_poly.pdbx_seq_one_letter_code
_entity_poly.pdbx_strand_id
1 'polypeptide(L)'
;MNKEQVLEALKNVTYPGFTKSIVDFGFVKDVAINDKSVRIIVDITSSADEVKMQIIKDAEVELKKLGFEDIYLDINAPKKPVERSNSMSGKNIAPQVKNFLMVSSGKGGVGKSTTSVNIAVALAMQGKRVGLLDADIYGPNIPIMMG
;
A
#
# COMPACT_ATOMS: atom_id res chain seq x y z
N MET A 1 -5.45 -36.21 -19.95
CA MET A 1 -5.88 -34.88 -19.46
C MET A 1 -5.16 -33.84 -20.31
N ASN A 2 -5.87 -32.84 -20.84
CA ASN A 2 -5.28 -31.83 -21.72
C ASN A 2 -5.33 -30.41 -21.09
N LYS A 3 -4.61 -29.46 -21.70
CA LYS A 3 -4.55 -28.06 -21.24
C LYS A 3 -5.92 -27.38 -21.22
N GLU A 4 -6.81 -27.74 -22.14
CA GLU A 4 -8.16 -27.20 -22.24
C GLU A 4 -9.02 -27.60 -21.03
N GLN A 5 -8.98 -28.87 -20.62
CA GLN A 5 -9.68 -29.35 -19.43
C GLN A 5 -9.22 -28.65 -18.16
N VAL A 6 -7.92 -28.38 -18.03
CA VAL A 6 -7.37 -27.60 -16.91
C VAL A 6 -7.90 -26.17 -16.93
N LEU A 7 -7.91 -25.52 -18.10
CA LEU A 7 -8.45 -24.17 -18.23
C LEU A 7 -9.96 -24.11 -17.94
N GLU A 8 -10.73 -25.13 -18.34
CA GLU A 8 -12.16 -25.22 -18.00
C GLU A 8 -12.39 -25.37 -16.49
N ALA A 9 -11.61 -26.22 -15.80
CA ALA A 9 -11.69 -26.32 -14.35
C ALA A 9 -11.31 -25.00 -13.66
N LEU A 10 -10.28 -24.32 -14.15
CA LEU A 10 -9.86 -23.01 -13.61
C LEU A 10 -10.88 -21.89 -13.89
N LYS A 11 -11.81 -22.04 -14.84
CA LYS A 11 -12.92 -21.08 -15.02
C LYS A 11 -13.90 -21.09 -13.83
N ASN A 12 -13.95 -22.17 -13.04
CA ASN A 12 -14.75 -22.22 -11.82
C ASN A 12 -14.09 -21.45 -10.66
N VAL A 13 -12.80 -21.12 -10.79
CA VAL A 13 -12.04 -20.40 -9.76
C VAL A 13 -12.29 -18.90 -9.90
N THR A 14 -13.19 -18.40 -9.06
CA THR A 14 -13.56 -16.97 -9.03
C THR A 14 -12.46 -16.14 -8.40
N TYR A 15 -12.17 -14.98 -8.97
CA TYR A 15 -11.25 -14.04 -8.34
C TYR A 15 -11.97 -13.31 -7.18
N PRO A 16 -11.50 -13.43 -5.93
CA PRO A 16 -12.18 -12.87 -4.75
C PRO A 16 -12.50 -11.38 -4.89
N GLY A 17 -13.75 -11.00 -4.60
CA GLY A 17 -14.25 -9.63 -4.74
C GLY A 17 -14.77 -9.28 -6.14
N PHE A 18 -14.71 -10.21 -7.09
CA PHE A 18 -15.20 -10.03 -8.45
C PHE A 18 -16.10 -11.20 -8.86
N THR A 19 -16.87 -11.01 -9.93
CA THR A 19 -17.79 -12.04 -10.47
C THR A 19 -17.17 -12.89 -11.57
N LYS A 20 -15.96 -12.57 -12.03
CA LYS A 20 -15.25 -13.24 -13.12
C LYS A 20 -14.15 -14.17 -12.60
N SER A 21 -13.82 -15.19 -13.39
CA SER A 21 -12.78 -16.16 -13.04
C SER A 21 -11.36 -15.64 -13.32
N ILE A 22 -10.37 -16.30 -12.73
CA ILE A 22 -8.95 -16.03 -13.01
C ILE A 22 -8.58 -16.24 -14.48
N VAL A 23 -9.33 -17.10 -15.19
CA VAL A 23 -9.15 -17.35 -16.63
C VAL A 23 -9.76 -16.21 -17.45
N ASP A 24 -10.94 -15.73 -17.09
CA ASP A 24 -11.61 -14.61 -17.77
C ASP A 24 -10.82 -13.30 -17.65
N PHE A 25 -10.12 -13.11 -16.54
CA PHE A 25 -9.21 -11.98 -16.35
C PHE A 25 -7.87 -12.14 -17.07
N GLY A 26 -7.59 -13.31 -17.66
CA GLY A 26 -6.31 -13.58 -18.32
C GLY A 26 -5.12 -13.63 -17.36
N PHE A 27 -5.36 -13.99 -16.09
CA PHE A 27 -4.33 -14.11 -15.06
C PHE A 27 -3.54 -15.40 -15.18
N VAL A 28 -4.12 -16.46 -15.73
CA VAL A 28 -3.41 -17.71 -16.03
C VAL A 28 -2.45 -17.48 -17.20
N LYS A 29 -1.13 -17.46 -16.92
CA LYS A 29 -0.08 -17.23 -17.92
C LYS A 29 0.40 -18.50 -18.56
N ASP A 30 0.62 -19.53 -17.75
CA ASP A 30 1.11 -20.80 -18.24
C ASP A 30 0.52 -21.97 -17.46
N VAL A 31 0.40 -23.10 -18.17
CA VAL A 31 -0.10 -24.37 -17.66
C VAL A 31 0.77 -25.46 -18.27
N ALA A 32 1.54 -26.12 -17.41
CA ALA A 32 2.35 -27.29 -17.76
C ALA A 32 1.77 -28.52 -17.05
N ILE A 33 1.53 -29.59 -17.82
CA ILE A 33 0.94 -30.83 -17.33
C ILE A 33 1.97 -31.94 -17.55
N ASN A 34 2.31 -32.66 -16.48
CA ASN A 34 3.22 -33.80 -16.51
C ASN A 34 2.57 -34.97 -15.80
N ASP A 35 2.02 -35.92 -16.57
CA ASP A 35 1.31 -37.10 -16.09
C ASP A 35 0.25 -36.78 -15.03
N LYS A 36 0.56 -36.97 -13.75
CA LYS A 36 -0.31 -36.72 -12.59
C LYS A 36 -0.03 -35.40 -11.87
N SER A 37 0.92 -34.62 -12.36
CA SER A 37 1.33 -33.33 -11.81
C SER A 37 0.94 -32.18 -12.74
N VAL A 38 0.58 -31.05 -12.14
CA VAL A 38 0.23 -29.83 -12.88
C VAL A 38 0.90 -28.61 -12.26
N ARG A 39 1.56 -27.81 -13.09
CA ARG A 39 2.15 -26.53 -12.71
C ARG A 39 1.43 -25.40 -13.42
N ILE A 40 0.98 -24.41 -12.65
CA ILE A 40 0.23 -23.26 -13.16
C ILE A 40 0.89 -21.97 -12.69
N ILE A 41 1.09 -21.05 -13.61
CA ILE A 41 1.57 -19.69 -13.31
C ILE A 41 0.40 -18.73 -13.41
N VAL A 42 0.12 -18.01 -12.32
CA VAL A 42 -0.99 -17.04 -12.24
C VAL A 42 -0.45 -15.67 -11.81
N ASP A 43 -0.65 -14.66 -12.65
CA ASP A 43 -0.31 -13.27 -12.32
C ASP A 43 -1.57 -12.54 -11.87
N ILE A 44 -1.63 -12.16 -10.59
CA ILE A 44 -2.78 -11.43 -10.03
C ILE A 44 -2.43 -9.98 -9.77
N THR A 45 -3.44 -9.12 -9.71
CA THR A 45 -3.26 -7.68 -9.44
C THR A 45 -3.42 -7.32 -7.96
N SER A 46 -4.03 -8.19 -7.16
CA SER A 46 -4.15 -7.99 -5.71
C SER A 46 -2.85 -8.32 -5.01
N SER A 47 -2.48 -7.47 -4.05
CA SER A 47 -1.38 -7.74 -3.13
C SER A 47 -1.84 -8.40 -1.82
N ALA A 48 -3.15 -8.62 -1.63
CA ALA A 48 -3.68 -9.22 -0.42
C ALA A 48 -3.39 -10.73 -0.37
N ASP A 49 -2.74 -11.19 0.70
CA ASP A 49 -2.40 -12.61 0.89
C ASP A 49 -3.66 -13.49 0.96
N GLU A 50 -4.77 -12.97 1.47
CA GLU A 50 -6.07 -13.65 1.51
C GLU A 50 -6.56 -14.03 0.10
N VAL A 51 -6.40 -13.13 -0.87
CA VAL A 51 -6.77 -13.38 -2.27
C VAL A 51 -5.90 -14.49 -2.85
N LYS A 52 -4.59 -14.46 -2.59
CA LYS A 52 -3.65 -15.51 -3.01
C LYS A 52 -4.05 -16.87 -2.43
N MET A 53 -4.30 -16.95 -1.11
CA MET A 53 -4.65 -18.19 -0.44
C MET A 53 -5.98 -18.78 -0.94
N GLN A 54 -6.98 -17.92 -1.16
CA GLN A 54 -8.29 -18.36 -1.67
C GLN A 54 -8.17 -18.96 -3.07
N ILE A 55 -7.43 -18.30 -3.98
CA ILE A 55 -7.20 -18.80 -5.34
C ILE A 55 -6.47 -20.15 -5.33
N ILE A 56 -5.44 -20.31 -4.48
CA ILE A 56 -4.72 -21.59 -4.34
C ILE A 56 -5.68 -22.69 -3.91
N LYS A 57 -6.46 -22.43 -2.84
CA LYS A 57 -7.40 -23.40 -2.29
C LYS A 57 -8.45 -23.84 -3.31
N ASP A 58 -9.06 -22.88 -4.00
CA ASP A 58 -10.13 -23.16 -4.97
C ASP A 58 -9.57 -23.88 -6.20
N ALA A 59 -8.41 -23.46 -6.70
CA ALA A 59 -7.73 -24.15 -7.79
C ALA A 59 -7.32 -25.58 -7.41
N GLU A 60 -6.79 -25.80 -6.21
CA GLU A 60 -6.47 -27.16 -5.74
C GLU A 60 -7.70 -28.07 -5.70
N VAL A 61 -8.85 -27.55 -5.24
CA VAL A 61 -10.10 -28.32 -5.19
C VAL A 61 -10.56 -28.71 -6.59
N GLU A 62 -10.58 -27.77 -7.53
CA GLU A 62 -11.00 -28.04 -8.92
C GLU A 62 -10.03 -28.98 -9.65
N LEU A 63 -8.72 -28.84 -9.44
CA LEU A 63 -7.71 -29.69 -10.07
C LEU A 63 -7.66 -31.10 -9.46
N LYS A 64 -7.94 -31.26 -8.16
CA LYS A 64 -8.09 -32.58 -7.54
C LYS A 64 -9.29 -33.33 -8.10
N LYS A 65 -10.40 -32.65 -8.43
CA LYS A 65 -11.56 -33.27 -9.10
C LYS A 65 -11.21 -33.82 -10.47
N LEU A 66 -10.24 -33.20 -11.16
CA LEU A 66 -9.72 -33.70 -12.43
C LEU A 66 -8.77 -34.90 -12.26
N GLY A 67 -8.28 -35.19 -11.05
CA GLY A 67 -7.41 -36.34 -10.75
C GLY A 67 -5.91 -36.02 -10.67
N PHE A 68 -5.53 -34.74 -10.52
CA PHE A 68 -4.13 -34.38 -10.24
C PHE A 68 -3.77 -34.65 -8.78
N GLU A 69 -2.63 -35.31 -8.55
CA GLU A 69 -2.10 -35.61 -7.22
C GLU A 69 -1.14 -34.52 -6.75
N ASP A 70 -0.27 -34.05 -7.66
CA ASP A 70 0.75 -33.05 -7.39
C ASP A 70 0.41 -31.72 -8.08
N ILE A 71 -0.01 -30.72 -7.30
CA ILE A 71 -0.46 -29.42 -7.82
C ILE A 71 0.49 -28.33 -7.35
N TYR A 72 1.12 -27.65 -8.32
CA TYR A 72 2.04 -26.54 -8.07
C TYR A 72 1.47 -25.23 -8.64
N LEU A 73 0.99 -24.35 -7.77
CA LEU A 73 0.54 -23.01 -8.15
C LEU A 73 1.60 -21.96 -7.82
N ASP A 74 2.09 -21.28 -8.85
CA ASP A 74 3.00 -20.15 -8.74
C ASP A 74 2.22 -18.85 -8.94
N ILE A 75 1.87 -18.19 -7.84
CA ILE A 75 1.10 -16.94 -7.88
C ILE A 75 2.02 -15.74 -7.72
N ASN A 76 2.19 -15.01 -8.81
CA ASN A 76 2.86 -13.72 -8.86
C ASN A 76 1.88 -12.63 -8.47
N ALA A 77 1.95 -12.21 -7.21
CA ALA A 77 1.21 -11.06 -6.71
C ALA A 77 2.15 -9.84 -6.63
N PRO A 78 1.68 -8.60 -6.90
CA PRO A 78 2.44 -7.42 -6.57
C PRO A 78 2.72 -7.41 -5.08
N LYS A 79 3.93 -6.99 -4.70
CA LYS A 79 4.26 -6.78 -3.28
C LYS A 79 3.23 -5.81 -2.70
N LYS A 80 2.66 -6.14 -1.54
CA LYS A 80 1.88 -5.19 -0.75
C LYS A 80 2.65 -3.88 -0.76
N PRO A 81 2.01 -2.74 -1.10
CA PRO A 81 2.60 -1.45 -0.82
C PRO A 81 3.04 -1.53 0.63
N VAL A 82 4.35 -1.54 0.86
CA VAL A 82 4.85 -1.45 2.22
C VAL A 82 4.24 -0.14 2.67
N GLU A 83 3.33 -0.19 3.63
CA GLU A 83 2.88 1.00 4.33
C GLU A 83 4.15 1.58 4.94
N ARG A 84 4.80 2.44 4.15
CA ARG A 84 5.76 3.40 4.66
C ARG A 84 4.89 4.35 5.43
N SER A 85 4.50 3.93 6.62
CA SER A 85 4.38 4.86 7.71
C SER A 85 5.68 5.67 7.64
N ASN A 86 5.55 6.98 7.42
CA ASN A 86 6.69 7.90 7.40
C ASN A 86 7.35 8.00 8.79
N SER A 87 7.25 6.97 9.63
CA SER A 87 7.68 6.93 11.02
C SER A 87 8.85 5.97 11.28
N MET A 88 9.43 5.28 10.29
CA MET A 88 10.60 4.41 10.56
C MET A 88 11.53 4.13 9.36
N SER A 89 11.85 5.15 8.56
CA SER A 89 13.13 5.20 7.81
C SER A 89 13.74 6.57 8.06
N GLY A 90 14.49 6.65 9.16
CA GLY A 90 14.93 7.85 9.84
C GLY A 90 16.02 8.63 9.10
N LYS A 91 15.70 9.19 7.93
CA LYS A 91 16.39 10.40 7.51
C LYS A 91 15.66 11.56 8.18
N ASN A 92 16.03 11.85 9.43
CA ASN A 92 15.64 13.09 10.07
C ASN A 92 16.01 14.20 9.07
N ILE A 93 15.01 14.88 8.53
CA ILE A 93 15.20 15.87 7.44
C ILE A 93 15.91 17.12 7.99
N ALA A 94 15.86 17.31 9.31
CA ALA A 94 16.54 18.38 10.01
C ALA A 94 17.14 17.87 11.34
N PRO A 95 18.21 17.03 11.30
CA PRO A 95 18.82 16.46 12.51
C PRO A 95 19.37 17.54 13.47
N GLN A 96 19.60 18.75 12.96
CA GLN A 96 20.01 19.92 13.74
C GLN A 96 18.89 20.51 14.60
N VAL A 97 17.62 20.18 14.34
CA VAL A 97 16.47 20.69 15.10
C VAL A 97 16.27 19.82 16.34
N LYS A 98 16.53 20.40 17.51
CA LYS A 98 16.46 19.69 18.80
C LYS A 98 15.03 19.54 19.34
N ASN A 99 14.15 20.50 19.02
CA ASN A 99 12.79 20.58 19.55
C ASN A 99 11.83 21.00 18.45
N PHE A 100 10.64 20.41 18.44
CA PHE A 100 9.53 20.78 17.55
C PHE A 100 8.34 21.23 18.39
N LEU A 101 7.80 22.41 18.09
CA LEU A 101 6.57 22.93 18.69
C LEU A 101 5.55 23.17 17.59
N MET A 102 4.46 22.40 17.61
CA MET A 102 3.37 22.54 16.66
C MET A 102 2.28 23.44 17.25
N VAL A 103 1.88 24.46 16.50
CA VAL A 103 0.76 25.35 16.84
C VAL A 103 -0.35 25.13 15.81
N SER A 104 -1.46 24.53 16.23
CA SER A 104 -2.60 24.23 15.36
C SER A 104 -3.89 24.90 15.84
N SER A 105 -4.84 25.10 14.94
CA SER A 105 -6.18 25.59 15.25
C SER A 105 -7.22 24.92 14.37
N GLY A 106 -8.37 24.57 14.93
CA GLY A 106 -9.51 24.03 14.18
C GLY A 106 -10.41 25.09 13.53
N LYS A 107 -10.13 26.38 13.72
CA LYS A 107 -10.97 27.51 13.26
C LYS A 107 -10.11 28.69 12.82
N GLY A 108 -10.62 29.50 11.88
CA GLY A 108 -9.99 30.75 11.45
C GLY A 108 -10.08 31.85 12.52
N GLY A 109 -9.11 32.75 12.56
CA GLY A 109 -9.14 33.95 13.42
C GLY A 109 -8.81 33.75 14.91
N VAL A 110 -8.43 32.55 15.34
CA VAL A 110 -8.12 32.27 16.77
C VAL A 110 -6.72 32.71 17.23
N GLY A 111 -5.99 33.42 16.37
CA GLY A 111 -4.63 33.90 16.70
C GLY A 111 -3.51 32.87 16.53
N LYS A 112 -3.72 31.77 15.79
CA LYS A 112 -2.68 30.74 15.51
C LYS A 112 -1.34 31.36 15.08
N SER A 113 -1.37 32.21 14.06
CA SER A 113 -0.16 32.82 13.48
C SER A 113 0.46 33.83 14.43
N THR A 114 -0.36 34.65 15.10
CA THR A 114 0.07 35.62 16.12
C THR A 114 0.81 34.94 17.27
N THR A 115 0.25 33.85 17.80
CA THR A 115 0.88 33.07 18.87
C THR A 115 2.19 32.44 18.40
N SER A 116 2.20 31.86 17.19
CA SER A 116 3.41 31.22 16.61
C SER A 116 4.56 32.22 16.43
N VAL A 117 4.27 33.42 15.92
CA VAL A 117 5.23 34.50 15.73
C VAL A 117 5.78 34.97 17.08
N ASN A 118 4.92 35.26 18.06
CA ASN A 118 5.35 35.75 19.37
C ASN A 118 6.20 34.72 20.13
N ILE A 119 5.85 33.43 20.06
CA ILE A 119 6.67 32.37 20.65
C ILE A 119 8.05 32.32 19.97
N ALA A 120 8.10 32.39 18.64
CA ALA A 120 9.36 32.36 17.91
C ALA A 120 10.26 33.56 18.26
N VAL A 121 9.69 34.76 18.32
CA VAL A 121 10.41 35.99 18.72
C VAL A 121 10.90 35.88 20.16
N ALA A 122 10.06 35.46 21.10
CA ALA A 122 10.45 35.33 22.50
C ALA A 122 11.60 34.33 22.70
N LEU A 123 11.56 33.19 22.00
CA LEU A 123 12.65 32.20 22.03
C LEU A 123 13.93 32.76 21.38
N ALA A 124 13.83 33.51 20.29
CA ALA A 124 14.96 34.18 19.66
C ALA A 124 15.60 35.23 20.60
N MET A 125 14.77 36.04 21.29
CA MET A 125 15.23 37.00 22.30
C MET A 125 15.96 36.35 23.48
N GLN A 126 15.64 35.10 23.80
CA GLN A 126 16.36 34.28 24.78
C GLN A 126 17.65 33.64 24.21
N GLY A 127 18.07 34.03 23.01
CA GLY A 127 19.29 33.54 22.36
C GLY A 127 19.18 32.14 21.75
N LYS A 128 17.95 31.62 21.53
CA LYS A 128 17.77 30.32 20.87
C LYS A 128 17.82 30.48 19.35
N ARG A 129 18.31 29.46 18.64
CA ARG A 129 18.16 29.35 17.19
C ARG A 129 16.76 28.81 16.89
N VAL A 130 15.94 29.61 16.23
CA VAL A 130 14.53 29.30 15.97
C VAL A 130 14.28 29.36 14.47
N GLY A 131 13.59 28.36 13.95
CA GLY A 131 12.97 28.40 12.62
C GLY A 131 11.45 28.50 12.79
N LEU A 132 10.80 29.31 11.96
CA LEU A 132 9.35 29.44 11.93
C LEU A 132 8.85 29.05 10.54
N LEU A 133 7.90 28.12 10.49
CA LEU A 133 7.34 27.57 9.26
C LEU A 133 5.82 27.79 9.27
N ASP A 134 5.30 28.44 8.22
CA ASP A 134 3.87 28.53 7.97
C ASP A 134 3.44 27.33 7.12
N ALA A 135 2.51 26.52 7.62
CA ALA A 135 1.94 25.38 6.91
C ALA A 135 0.50 25.67 6.42
N ASP A 136 0.07 26.93 6.46
CA ASP A 136 -1.24 27.34 5.98
C ASP A 136 -1.26 27.46 4.45
N ILE A 137 -2.14 26.70 3.78
CA ILE A 137 -2.22 26.61 2.31
C ILE A 137 -2.96 27.81 1.71
N TYR A 138 -3.83 28.47 2.49
CA TYR A 138 -4.77 29.47 1.97
C TYR A 138 -4.26 30.91 2.02
N GLY A 139 -3.12 31.16 2.66
CA GLY A 139 -2.52 32.48 2.73
C GLY A 139 -1.44 32.53 3.81
N PRO A 140 -0.15 32.66 3.45
CA PRO A 140 0.92 32.69 4.45
C PRO A 140 0.85 34.01 5.23
N ASN A 141 0.48 33.92 6.50
CA ASN A 141 0.35 35.08 7.37
C ASN A 141 1.68 35.45 8.01
N ILE A 142 2.55 34.47 8.22
CA ILE A 142 3.81 34.65 8.94
C ILE A 142 4.79 35.59 8.21
N PRO A 143 5.03 35.49 6.89
CA PRO A 143 5.93 36.41 6.20
C PRO A 143 5.49 37.86 6.36
N ILE A 144 4.19 38.13 6.23
CA ILE A 144 3.61 39.48 6.38
C ILE A 144 3.85 40.02 7.80
N MET A 145 3.75 39.16 8.82
CA MET A 145 3.95 39.57 10.22
C MET A 145 5.41 39.78 10.60
N MET A 146 6.36 39.16 9.88
CA MET A 146 7.79 39.26 10.17
C MET A 146 8.50 40.39 9.42
N GLY A 147 7.82 41.04 8.45
CA GLY A 147 8.37 42.11 7.63
C GLY A 147 8.89 41.59 6.30
#